data_AF-A0A497QX63-F1
#
_entry.id   AF-A0A497QX63-F1
#
_cell.length_a   1.000
_cell.length_b   1.000
_cell.length_c   1.000
_cell.angle_alpha   90.00
_cell.angle_beta   90.00
_cell.angle_gamma   90.00
#
_symmetry.space_group_name_H-M   'P 1'
#
loop_
_entity.id
_entity.type
_entity.pdbx_description
1 polymer ?
#
loop_
_entity_poly.entity_id
_entity_poly.type
_entity_poly.pdbx_seq_one_letter_code
_entity_poly.pdbx_strand_id
1 'polypeptide(L)'
;MEHRYPRTNLALGEIVDTTRKRDYFLMHHELEGTGELFFPENGKANWTVAYLKKLPTPQEINFCINRFIIVVPVADINEIYQLITTNKLSRFLQTCSLYGSEPFVNAAAEELSFLGVYRFPQVGEHNSQKMGLPWDGQYILQQLIRWVYLGFHSQTELAPLGEKFLTPFTTDKKTLEKRS
;
A
#
# COMPACT_ATOMS: atom_id res chain seq x y z
N MET A 1 3.46 3.75 -16.12
CA MET A 1 2.02 3.46 -16.29
C MET A 1 1.62 2.18 -15.55
N GLU A 2 2.30 1.82 -14.44
CA GLU A 2 2.15 0.52 -13.74
C GLU A 2 1.29 0.58 -12.46
N HIS A 3 0.86 1.77 -12.03
CA HIS A 3 0.19 1.93 -10.73
C HIS A 3 -1.34 1.97 -10.76
N ARG A 4 -2.01 1.68 -11.90
CA ARG A 4 -3.48 1.75 -11.99
C ARG A 4 -4.21 0.41 -11.92
N TYR A 5 -3.57 -0.71 -12.25
CA TYR A 5 -4.26 -2.00 -12.31
C TYR A 5 -3.41 -3.13 -11.72
N PRO A 6 -4.03 -4.08 -10.99
CA PRO A 6 -3.32 -5.25 -10.49
C PRO A 6 -2.73 -6.05 -11.65
N ARG A 7 -1.52 -6.60 -11.46
CA ARG A 7 -0.76 -7.33 -12.51
C ARG A 7 -1.62 -8.32 -13.27
N THR A 8 -1.79 -8.19 -14.59
CA THR A 8 -2.77 -8.99 -15.34
C THR A 8 -2.69 -10.51 -15.06
N ASN A 9 -1.48 -11.07 -14.92
CA ASN A 9 -1.27 -12.50 -14.67
C ASN A 9 -0.40 -12.74 -13.42
N LEU A 10 -0.74 -13.79 -12.67
CA LEU A 10 0.09 -14.33 -11.60
C LEU A 10 1.23 -15.19 -12.18
N ALA A 11 2.35 -15.29 -11.46
CA ALA A 11 3.43 -16.20 -11.82
C ALA A 11 3.00 -17.66 -11.65
N LEU A 12 3.63 -18.59 -12.38
CA LEU A 12 3.25 -20.02 -12.33
C LEU A 12 3.25 -20.59 -10.91
N GLY A 13 4.23 -20.23 -10.08
CA GLY A 13 4.29 -20.65 -8.68
C GLY A 13 3.12 -20.13 -7.84
N GLU A 14 2.69 -18.89 -8.08
CA GLU A 14 1.55 -18.27 -7.38
C GLU A 14 0.22 -18.90 -7.80
N ILE A 15 0.11 -19.33 -9.07
CA ILE A 15 -1.04 -20.08 -9.57
C ILE A 15 -1.14 -21.42 -8.84
N VAL A 16 -0.04 -22.18 -8.77
CA VAL A 16 -0.01 -23.48 -8.07
C VAL A 16 -0.34 -23.32 -6.59
N ASP A 17 0.22 -22.30 -5.93
CA ASP A 17 -0.08 -21.96 -4.54
C ASP A 17 -1.57 -21.64 -4.34
N THR A 18 -2.16 -20.85 -5.25
CA THR A 18 -3.59 -20.52 -5.20
C THR A 18 -4.47 -21.76 -5.37
N THR A 19 -4.12 -22.68 -6.27
CA THR A 19 -4.84 -23.95 -6.44
C THR A 19 -4.78 -24.79 -5.17
N ARG A 20 -3.61 -24.91 -4.54
CA ARG A 20 -3.46 -25.64 -3.27
C ARG A 20 -4.31 -25.04 -2.14
N LYS A 21 -4.40 -23.72 -2.07
CA LYS A 21 -5.29 -23.03 -1.12
C LYS A 21 -6.75 -23.38 -1.40
N ARG A 22 -7.18 -23.36 -2.66
CA ARG A 22 -8.55 -23.74 -3.04
C ARG A 22 -8.87 -25.17 -2.61
N ASP A 23 -7.96 -26.12 -2.88
CA ASP A 23 -8.14 -27.51 -2.49
C ASP A 23 -8.27 -27.66 -0.97
N TYR A 24 -7.43 -26.93 -0.21
CA TYR A 24 -7.52 -26.89 1.25
C TYR A 24 -8.90 -26.42 1.73
N PHE A 25 -9.38 -25.26 1.24
CA PHE A 25 -10.65 -24.68 1.67
C PHE A 25 -11.85 -25.51 1.19
N LEU A 26 -11.79 -26.12 0.01
CA LEU A 26 -12.81 -27.06 -0.48
C LEU A 26 -12.96 -28.24 0.49
N MET A 27 -11.83 -28.85 0.88
CA MET A 27 -11.83 -30.01 1.77
C MET A 27 -12.28 -29.69 3.20
N HIS A 28 -11.84 -28.57 3.76
CA HIS A 28 -12.05 -28.25 5.19
C HIS A 28 -13.30 -27.41 5.45
N HIS A 29 -13.89 -26.77 4.43
CA HIS A 29 -15.05 -25.90 4.63
C HIS A 29 -16.24 -26.23 3.77
N GLU A 30 -16.04 -26.39 2.46
CA GLU A 30 -17.16 -26.59 1.54
C GLU A 30 -17.77 -27.99 1.68
N LEU A 31 -16.95 -29.04 1.69
CA LEU A 31 -17.41 -30.42 1.90
C LEU A 31 -18.01 -30.65 3.30
N GLU A 32 -17.53 -29.92 4.30
CA GLU A 32 -18.07 -29.97 5.68
C GLU A 32 -19.31 -29.08 5.87
N GLY A 33 -19.69 -28.29 4.85
CA GLY A 33 -20.81 -27.35 4.92
C GLY A 33 -20.59 -26.17 5.87
N THR A 34 -19.33 -25.87 6.23
CA THR A 34 -18.94 -24.75 7.10
C THR A 34 -18.51 -23.50 6.33
N GLY A 35 -18.44 -23.57 5.00
CA GLY A 35 -18.17 -22.44 4.11
C GLY A 35 -18.48 -22.74 2.65
N GLU A 36 -18.18 -21.78 1.78
CA GLU A 36 -18.37 -21.86 0.33
C GLU A 36 -17.22 -21.13 -0.38
N LEU A 37 -16.75 -21.66 -1.51
CA LEU A 37 -15.72 -21.03 -2.32
C LEU A 37 -16.31 -20.46 -3.61
N PHE A 38 -15.88 -19.25 -3.94
CA PHE A 38 -16.16 -18.60 -5.21
C PHE A 38 -14.86 -18.31 -5.94
N PHE A 39 -14.77 -18.74 -7.19
CA PHE A 39 -13.64 -18.49 -8.07
C PHE A 39 -14.10 -18.57 -9.53
N PRO A 40 -13.38 -18.00 -10.50
CA PRO A 40 -13.81 -18.00 -11.89
C PRO A 40 -13.79 -19.42 -12.49
N GLU A 41 -14.88 -19.79 -13.18
CA GLU A 41 -15.14 -21.13 -13.75
C GLU A 41 -14.04 -21.66 -14.66
N ASN A 42 -13.31 -20.77 -15.34
CA ASN A 42 -12.26 -21.13 -16.29
C ASN A 42 -10.98 -21.70 -15.65
N GLY A 43 -11.01 -22.10 -14.37
CA GLY A 43 -9.85 -22.60 -13.62
C GLY A 43 -8.75 -21.55 -13.38
N LYS A 44 -8.99 -20.29 -13.76
CA LYS A 44 -7.98 -19.23 -13.65
C LYS A 44 -7.78 -18.86 -12.18
N ALA A 45 -6.52 -18.70 -11.76
CA ALA A 45 -6.16 -18.20 -10.42
C ALA A 45 -6.33 -16.67 -10.29
N ASN A 46 -7.34 -16.09 -10.95
CA ASN A 46 -7.46 -14.63 -11.03
C ASN A 46 -7.92 -14.00 -9.72
N TRP A 47 -8.81 -14.67 -8.99
CA TRP A 47 -9.29 -14.30 -7.66
C TRP A 47 -9.92 -15.52 -7.01
N THR A 48 -9.99 -15.53 -5.68
CA THR A 48 -10.71 -16.53 -4.89
C THR A 48 -11.33 -15.85 -3.69
N VAL A 49 -12.59 -16.17 -3.41
CA VAL A 49 -13.32 -15.74 -2.21
C VAL A 49 -13.71 -16.99 -1.44
N ALA A 50 -13.26 -17.11 -0.20
CA ALA A 50 -13.73 -18.13 0.73
C ALA A 50 -14.71 -17.47 1.70
N TYR A 51 -15.98 -17.84 1.63
CA TYR A 51 -16.99 -17.44 2.58
C TYR A 51 -17.09 -18.49 3.69
N LEU A 52 -16.73 -18.15 4.92
CA LEU A 52 -16.74 -19.09 6.05
C LEU A 52 -17.85 -18.71 7.02
N LYS A 53 -18.48 -19.70 7.66
CA LYS A 53 -19.49 -19.48 8.71
C LYS A 53 -18.87 -19.21 10.10
N LYS A 54 -17.56 -19.42 10.25
CA LYS A 54 -16.80 -19.25 11.49
C LYS A 54 -15.54 -18.45 11.24
N LEU A 55 -15.00 -17.83 12.28
CA LEU A 55 -13.73 -17.11 12.21
C LEU A 55 -12.60 -18.01 11.71
N PRO A 56 -11.70 -17.47 10.86
CA PRO A 56 -10.62 -18.26 10.29
C PRO A 56 -9.56 -18.57 11.35
N THR A 57 -8.87 -19.69 11.17
CA THR A 57 -7.68 -20.02 11.96
C THR A 57 -6.51 -19.09 11.62
N PRO A 58 -5.51 -18.92 12.50
CA PRO A 58 -4.31 -18.15 12.18
C PRO A 58 -3.57 -18.65 10.93
N GLN A 59 -3.65 -19.95 10.65
CA GLN A 59 -3.07 -20.53 9.44
C GLN A 59 -3.84 -20.10 8.19
N GLU A 60 -5.17 -20.09 8.24
CA GLU A 60 -6.02 -19.62 7.15
C GLU A 60 -5.84 -18.13 6.86
N ILE A 61 -5.63 -17.30 7.88
CA ILE A 61 -5.34 -15.88 7.70
C ILE A 61 -4.09 -15.68 6.82
N ASN A 62 -3.07 -16.54 6.96
CA ASN A 62 -1.87 -16.49 6.11
C ASN A 62 -2.15 -16.87 4.64
N PHE A 63 -3.28 -17.50 4.33
CA PHE A 63 -3.67 -17.80 2.95
C PHE A 63 -4.18 -16.58 2.18
N CYS A 64 -4.49 -15.45 2.84
CA CYS A 64 -4.92 -14.17 2.24
C CYS A 64 -3.79 -13.43 1.50
N ILE A 65 -3.12 -14.13 0.59
CA ILE A 65 -2.06 -13.63 -0.30
C ILE A 65 -2.46 -14.04 -1.73
N ASN A 66 -2.07 -13.25 -2.73
CA ASN A 66 -2.33 -13.53 -4.16
C ASN A 66 -3.83 -13.57 -4.52
N ARG A 67 -4.55 -12.48 -4.23
CA ARG A 67 -5.98 -12.28 -4.60
C ARG A 67 -6.90 -13.35 -4.02
N PHE A 68 -6.55 -13.82 -2.84
CA PHE A 68 -7.37 -14.67 -2.01
C PHE A 68 -7.95 -13.82 -0.89
N ILE A 69 -9.27 -13.79 -0.77
CA ILE A 69 -9.96 -13.10 0.32
C ILE A 69 -10.80 -14.10 1.10
N ILE A 70 -10.83 -13.91 2.41
CA ILE A 70 -11.71 -14.65 3.32
C ILE A 70 -12.79 -13.67 3.79
N VAL A 71 -14.04 -14.09 3.73
CA VAL A 71 -15.20 -13.33 4.18
C VAL A 71 -15.89 -14.16 5.26
N VAL A 72 -16.12 -13.55 6.41
CA VAL A 72 -16.78 -14.20 7.56
C VAL A 72 -17.84 -13.26 8.12
N PRO A 73 -19.08 -13.73 8.33
CA PRO A 73 -20.06 -12.98 9.09
C PRO A 73 -19.69 -13.01 10.57
N VAL A 74 -19.73 -11.86 11.22
CA VAL A 74 -19.42 -11.71 12.63
C VAL A 74 -20.60 -11.00 13.29
N ALA A 75 -21.06 -11.53 14.43
CA ALA A 75 -22.20 -10.95 15.13
C ALA A 75 -21.81 -9.70 15.91
N ASP A 76 -20.62 -9.73 16.51
CA ASP A 76 -20.07 -8.63 17.30
C ASP A 76 -18.60 -8.35 16.94
N ILE A 77 -18.25 -7.07 16.77
CA ILE A 77 -16.87 -6.64 16.53
C ILE A 77 -15.92 -7.06 17.65
N ASN A 78 -16.41 -7.28 18.87
CA ASN A 78 -15.61 -7.81 19.98
C ASN A 78 -14.96 -9.16 19.64
N GLU A 79 -15.60 -9.99 18.80
CA GLU A 79 -15.00 -11.24 18.32
C GLU A 79 -13.72 -10.99 17.52
N ILE A 80 -13.68 -9.89 16.75
CA ILE A 80 -12.49 -9.47 16.01
C ILE A 80 -11.39 -9.03 16.99
N TYR A 81 -11.72 -8.24 18.01
CA TYR A 81 -10.74 -7.84 19.02
C TYR A 81 -10.14 -9.04 19.75
N GLN A 82 -10.98 -10.02 20.11
CA GLN A 82 -10.55 -11.27 20.72
C GLN A 82 -9.67 -12.10 19.78
N LEU A 83 -10.03 -12.20 18.50
CA LEU A 83 -9.23 -12.90 17.49
C LEU A 83 -7.82 -12.29 17.39
N ILE A 84 -7.73 -10.96 17.34
CA ILE A 84 -6.48 -10.23 17.19
C ILE A 84 -5.59 -10.43 18.43
N THR A 85 -6.15 -10.24 19.62
CA THR A 85 -5.43 -10.32 20.89
C THR A 85 -4.96 -11.74 21.20
N THR A 86 -5.86 -12.73 21.10
CA THR A 86 -5.57 -14.14 21.41
C THR A 86 -4.49 -14.70 20.51
N ASN A 87 -4.52 -14.35 19.22
CA ASN A 87 -3.58 -14.88 18.23
C ASN A 87 -2.36 -13.98 17.99
N LYS A 88 -2.20 -12.91 18.78
CA LYS A 88 -1.09 -11.95 18.69
C LYS A 88 -0.88 -11.39 17.28
N LEU A 89 -1.98 -11.09 16.61
CA LEU A 89 -2.01 -10.62 15.22
C LEU A 89 -1.68 -9.13 15.09
N SER A 90 -1.63 -8.38 16.19
CA SER A 90 -1.30 -6.95 16.23
C SER A 90 -0.04 -6.58 15.43
N ARG A 91 0.96 -7.47 15.40
CA ARG A 91 2.21 -7.27 14.64
C ARG A 91 2.04 -7.25 13.12
N PHE A 92 0.94 -7.79 12.61
CA PHE A 92 0.64 -7.90 11.17
C PHE A 92 -0.47 -6.94 10.74
N LEU A 93 -1.16 -6.31 11.69
CA LEU A 93 -2.25 -5.39 11.42
C LEU A 93 -1.71 -3.99 11.16
N GLN A 94 -1.86 -3.56 9.91
CA GLN A 94 -1.35 -2.26 9.47
C GLN A 94 -2.48 -1.33 9.06
N THR A 95 -3.42 -1.87 8.29
CA THR A 95 -4.51 -1.11 7.66
C THR A 95 -5.82 -1.81 7.92
N CYS A 96 -6.84 -1.06 8.31
CA CYS A 96 -8.22 -1.55 8.47
C CYS A 96 -9.18 -0.53 7.88
N SER A 97 -10.14 -0.95 7.06
CA SER A 97 -11.25 -0.07 6.67
C SER A 97 -12.51 -0.47 7.42
N LEU A 98 -13.22 0.52 7.92
CA LEU A 98 -14.48 0.36 8.64
C LEU A 98 -15.59 1.02 7.83
N TYR A 99 -16.76 0.43 7.86
CA TYR A 99 -17.95 0.96 7.20
C TYR A 99 -19.16 0.76 8.10
N GLY A 100 -19.94 1.82 8.30
CA GLY A 100 -21.11 1.80 9.18
C GLY A 100 -21.48 3.21 9.62
N SER A 101 -22.30 3.32 10.65
CA SER A 101 -22.62 4.61 11.28
C SER A 101 -21.39 5.25 11.89
N GLU A 102 -21.32 6.59 11.88
CA GLU A 102 -20.20 7.35 12.46
C GLU A 102 -19.86 6.96 13.91
N PRO A 103 -20.82 6.77 14.85
CA PRO A 103 -20.49 6.34 16.20
C PRO A 103 -19.79 4.98 16.26
N PHE A 104 -20.25 4.01 15.44
CA PHE A 104 -19.63 2.69 15.32
C PHE A 104 -18.21 2.80 14.77
N VAL A 105 -18.01 3.55 13.69
CA VAL A 105 -16.70 3.70 13.05
C VAL A 105 -15.70 4.34 14.01
N ASN A 106 -16.09 5.39 14.74
CA ASN A 106 -15.21 6.07 15.68
C ASN A 106 -14.81 5.15 16.84
N ALA A 107 -15.78 4.49 17.48
CA ALA A 107 -15.50 3.55 18.58
C ALA A 107 -14.62 2.39 18.12
N ALA A 108 -14.92 1.82 16.95
CA ALA A 108 -14.16 0.71 16.42
C ALA A 108 -12.74 1.08 16.00
N ALA A 109 -12.56 2.27 15.43
CA ALA A 109 -11.25 2.78 15.03
C ALA A 109 -10.35 3.04 16.25
N GLU A 110 -10.91 3.59 17.33
CA GLU A 110 -10.20 3.82 18.58
C GLU A 110 -9.65 2.50 19.16
N GLU A 111 -10.50 1.50 19.34
CA GLU A 111 -10.09 0.18 19.85
C GLU A 111 -9.05 -0.51 18.94
N LEU A 112 -9.27 -0.50 17.62
CA LEU A 112 -8.34 -1.09 16.67
C LEU A 112 -6.98 -0.37 16.64
N SER A 113 -6.95 0.93 16.94
CA SER A 113 -5.70 1.69 17.03
C SER A 113 -4.83 1.23 18.19
N PHE A 114 -5.43 0.90 19.34
CA PHE A 114 -4.72 0.29 20.47
C PHE A 114 -4.20 -1.12 20.15
N LEU A 115 -4.84 -1.81 19.20
CA LEU A 115 -4.43 -3.13 18.72
C LEU A 115 -3.39 -3.10 17.59
N GLY A 116 -2.89 -1.91 17.23
CA GLY A 116 -1.76 -1.73 16.30
C GLY A 116 -2.15 -1.28 14.89
N VAL A 117 -3.44 -1.10 14.59
CA VAL A 117 -3.86 -0.53 13.31
C VAL A 117 -3.52 0.96 13.27
N TYR A 118 -2.71 1.37 12.30
CA TYR A 118 -2.29 2.77 12.17
C TYR A 118 -2.95 3.50 10.99
N ARG A 119 -3.61 2.78 10.08
CA ARG A 119 -4.23 3.35 8.88
C ARG A 119 -5.68 2.92 8.74
N PHE A 120 -6.56 3.92 8.62
CA PHE A 120 -8.01 3.73 8.42
C PHE A 120 -8.51 4.38 7.12
N PRO A 121 -8.27 3.77 5.94
CA PRO A 121 -8.79 4.28 4.69
C PRO A 121 -10.29 3.98 4.55
N GLN A 122 -10.94 4.61 3.58
CA GLN A 122 -12.29 4.19 3.20
C GLN A 122 -12.25 2.83 2.51
N VAL A 123 -13.36 2.09 2.58
CA VAL A 123 -13.49 0.82 1.87
C VAL A 123 -13.29 1.05 0.37
N GLY A 124 -12.38 0.27 -0.23
CA GLY A 124 -11.96 0.43 -1.62
C GLY A 124 -10.72 1.31 -1.82
N GLU A 125 -10.35 2.12 -0.83
CA GLU A 125 -9.21 3.05 -0.90
C GLU A 125 -7.91 2.48 -0.31
N HIS A 126 -7.86 1.17 -0.03
CA HIS A 126 -6.70 0.51 0.57
C HIS A 126 -5.40 0.69 -0.23
N ASN A 127 -5.49 0.80 -1.56
CA ASN A 127 -4.33 1.04 -2.44
C ASN A 127 -4.09 2.53 -2.75
N SER A 128 -4.98 3.42 -2.33
CA SER A 128 -4.77 4.86 -2.49
C SER A 128 -3.79 5.36 -1.44
N GLN A 129 -2.91 6.30 -1.78
CA GLN A 129 -2.05 6.95 -0.82
C GLN A 129 -2.33 8.46 -0.88
N LYS A 130 -2.74 9.05 0.25
CA LYS A 130 -2.78 10.51 0.34
C LYS A 130 -1.36 11.01 0.53
N MET A 131 -1.00 12.02 -0.24
CA MET A 131 0.30 12.68 -0.17
C MET A 131 0.50 13.33 1.21
N GLY A 132 1.70 13.19 1.77
CA GLY A 132 2.09 13.65 3.10
C GLY A 132 2.00 12.58 4.21
N LEU A 133 1.54 11.36 3.92
CA LEU A 133 1.46 10.30 4.93
C LEU A 133 2.80 9.56 5.05
N PRO A 134 3.23 9.08 6.23
CA PRO A 134 4.53 8.45 6.43
C PRO A 134 4.84 7.27 5.48
N TRP A 135 3.81 6.60 4.98
CA TRP A 135 3.87 5.43 4.10
C TRP A 135 3.69 5.77 2.61
N ASP A 136 3.58 7.04 2.23
CA ASP A 136 3.52 7.47 0.83
C ASP A 136 4.89 7.47 0.13
N GLY A 137 5.96 7.18 0.88
CA GLY A 137 7.36 7.24 0.45
C GLY A 137 7.88 8.65 0.22
N GLN A 138 7.05 9.56 -0.26
CA GLN A 138 7.37 10.94 -0.56
C GLN A 138 7.64 11.77 0.70
N TYR A 139 6.93 11.54 1.81
CA TYR A 139 7.19 12.15 3.11
C TYR A 139 8.63 11.86 3.57
N ILE A 140 9.06 10.60 3.50
CA ILE A 140 10.42 10.20 3.87
C ILE A 140 11.44 10.81 2.91
N LEU A 141 11.17 10.78 1.60
CA LEU A 141 12.04 11.42 0.60
C LEU A 141 12.15 12.94 0.81
N GLN A 142 11.06 13.59 1.22
CA GLN A 142 11.05 15.02 1.55
C GLN A 142 11.92 15.34 2.78
N GLN A 143 12.08 14.41 3.72
CA GLN A 143 13.00 14.57 4.84
C GLN A 143 14.47 14.34 4.45
N LEU A 144 14.73 13.66 3.34
CA LEU A 144 16.08 13.41 2.82
C LEU A 144 16.57 14.51 1.86
N ILE A 145 15.68 15.41 1.43
CA ILE A 145 16.06 16.56 0.59
C ILE A 145 16.30 17.79 1.46
N ARG A 146 17.33 18.55 1.10
CA ARG A 146 17.54 19.89 1.64
C ARG A 146 16.93 20.89 0.67
N TRP A 147 15.90 21.60 1.11
CA TRP A 147 15.35 22.71 0.33
C TRP A 147 16.39 23.82 0.25
N VAL A 148 16.68 24.27 -0.98
CA VAL A 148 17.59 25.40 -1.23
C VAL A 148 16.85 26.42 -2.08
N TYR A 149 16.81 27.65 -1.61
CA TYR A 149 16.26 28.76 -2.37
C TYR A 149 17.37 29.44 -3.16
N LEU A 150 17.25 29.50 -4.48
CA LEU A 150 18.14 30.25 -5.35
C LEU A 150 17.51 31.62 -5.62
N GLY A 151 17.97 32.64 -4.91
CA GLY A 151 17.59 34.02 -5.17
C GLY A 151 18.43 34.60 -6.30
N PHE A 152 17.81 34.95 -7.42
CA PHE A 152 18.45 35.75 -8.46
C PHE A 152 18.26 37.23 -8.12
N HIS A 153 19.34 37.92 -7.80
CA HIS A 153 19.30 39.39 -7.78
C HIS A 153 19.11 39.86 -9.23
N SER A 154 17.94 40.40 -9.56
CA SER A 154 17.79 41.22 -10.76
C SER A 154 18.65 42.46 -10.56
N GLN A 155 19.78 42.54 -11.29
CA GLN A 155 20.60 43.74 -11.31
C GLN A 155 19.78 44.88 -11.91
N THR A 156 19.22 45.74 -11.07
CA THR A 156 18.67 47.04 -11.49
C THR A 156 19.33 48.21 -10.76
N GLU A 157 20.44 47.97 -10.06
CA GLU A 157 21.28 49.05 -9.53
C GLU A 157 22.76 48.69 -9.70
N LEU A 158 23.33 49.06 -10.84
CA LEU A 158 24.77 49.15 -11.02
C LEU A 158 25.11 50.51 -11.62
N ALA A 159 25.57 51.40 -10.74
CA ALA A 159 26.42 52.54 -11.10
C ALA A 159 27.54 52.63 -10.05
N PRO A 160 28.74 53.07 -10.45
CA PRO A 160 29.91 52.21 -10.46
C PRO A 160 30.89 52.58 -9.35
N LEU A 161 31.62 51.62 -8.80
CA LEU A 161 32.92 51.88 -8.18
C LEU A 161 33.70 50.59 -7.97
N GLY A 162 34.89 50.55 -8.57
CA GLY A 162 35.97 49.70 -8.11
C GLY A 162 36.27 48.51 -9.01
N GLU A 163 36.95 48.78 -10.12
CA GLU A 163 37.86 47.82 -10.75
C GLU A 163 38.76 47.19 -9.69
N LYS A 164 38.48 45.95 -9.30
CA LYS A 164 39.45 44.99 -8.77
C LYS A 164 38.70 43.68 -8.59
N PHE A 165 39.31 42.61 -9.09
CA PHE A 165 38.80 41.25 -9.11
C PHE A 165 37.71 41.03 -10.17
N LEU A 166 38.16 40.68 -11.37
CA LEU A 166 37.92 39.37 -11.97
C LEU A 166 38.71 39.34 -13.28
N THR A 167 39.90 38.71 -13.26
CA THR A 167 40.53 38.25 -14.50
C THR A 167 39.62 37.17 -15.10
N PRO A 168 39.20 37.29 -16.37
CA PRO A 168 38.34 36.29 -16.97
C PRO A 168 39.12 34.99 -17.17
N PHE A 169 38.57 33.87 -16.71
CA PHE A 169 38.92 32.56 -17.24
C PHE A 169 38.55 32.56 -18.73
N THR A 170 39.55 32.76 -19.58
CA THR A 170 39.43 32.60 -21.02
C THR A 170 39.08 31.14 -21.33
N THR A 171 37.89 30.94 -21.84
CA THR A 171 37.47 29.68 -22.46
C THR A 171 38.20 29.57 -23.79
N ASP A 172 39.09 28.59 -23.91
CA ASP A 172 39.83 28.35 -25.15
C ASP A 172 38.91 27.67 -26.18
N LYS A 173 38.14 28.48 -26.92
CA LYS A 173 37.38 28.06 -28.10
C LYS A 173 38.22 28.29 -29.36
N LYS A 174 39.27 27.49 -29.53
CA LYS A 174 39.98 27.34 -30.81
C LYS A 174 40.09 25.86 -31.20
N THR A 175 38.93 25.22 -31.37
CA THR A 175 38.88 23.93 -32.10
C THR A 175 37.59 23.68 -32.86
N LEU A 176 36.82 24.72 -33.20
CA LEU A 176 35.75 24.64 -34.19
C LEU A 176 35.83 25.93 -35.03
N GLU A 177 35.91 25.77 -36.35
CA GLU A 177 36.11 26.80 -37.40
C GLU A 177 37.55 27.04 -37.93
N LYS A 178 38.18 25.97 -38.46
CA LYS A 178 38.54 26.04 -39.89
C LYS A 178 37.22 25.78 -40.63
N ARG A 179 36.56 26.81 -41.17
CA ARG A 179 36.68 27.22 -42.59
C ARG A 179 36.79 26.01 -43.52
N SER A 180 35.72 25.73 -44.26
CA SER A 180 35.55 26.21 -45.64
C SER A 180 36.52 25.51 -46.58
#